data_AF-A0A926TCM0-F1
#
_entry.id   AF-A0A926TCM0-F1
#
_cell.length_a   1.000
_cell.length_b   1.000
_cell.length_c   1.000
_cell.angle_alpha   90.00
_cell.angle_beta   90.00
_cell.angle_gamma   90.00
#
_symmetry.space_group_name_H-M   'P 1'
#
loop_
_entity.id
_entity.type
_entity.pdbx_description
1 polymer ?
#
loop_
_entity_poly.entity_id
_entity_poly.type
_entity_poly.pdbx_seq_one_letter_code
_entity_poly.pdbx_strand_id
1 'polypeptide(L)' 'NLKGTDWYWIDFSTCIDCGICLQVCPVEGAIVPEERPELQQTPQ' A
#
# COMPACT_ATOMS: atom_id res chain seq x y z
N ASN A 1 7.05 8.84 6.24
CA ASN A 1 7.60 7.66 6.93
C ASN A 1 8.95 8.04 7.54
N LEU A 2 9.16 7.85 8.85
CA LEU A 2 10.45 8.11 9.49
C LEU A 2 11.39 6.92 9.22
N LYS A 3 12.66 7.21 8.91
CA LYS A 3 13.70 6.20 8.68
C LYS A 3 13.84 5.30 9.92
N GLY A 4 13.67 3.98 9.78
CA GLY A 4 13.75 3.01 10.88
C GLY A 4 12.42 2.50 11.44
N THR A 5 11.30 2.81 10.79
CA THR A 5 10.01 2.12 11.01
C THR A 5 9.78 1.13 9.86
N ASP A 6 9.23 -0.05 10.12
CA ASP A 6 8.86 -0.97 9.04
C ASP A 6 7.63 -0.43 8.31
N TRP A 7 7.74 -0.21 6.99
CA TRP A 7 6.61 0.13 6.13
C TRP A 7 6.59 -0.77 4.90
N TYR A 8 5.39 -0.96 4.36
CA TYR A 8 5.15 -1.78 3.17
C TYR A 8 4.50 -0.94 2.08
N TRP A 9 4.67 -1.36 0.83
CA TRP A 9 3.99 -0.79 -0.34
C TRP A 9 3.41 -1.94 -1.17
N ILE A 10 2.46 -1.62 -2.04
CA ILE A 10 1.86 -2.57 -2.98
C ILE A 10 2.68 -2.50 -4.27
N ASP A 11 3.20 -3.63 -4.72
CA ASP A 11 3.79 -3.75 -6.05
C ASP A 11 2.67 -3.96 -7.09
N PHE A 12 2.39 -2.93 -7.88
CA PHE A 12 1.32 -2.97 -8.88
C PHE A 12 1.61 -3.93 -10.05
N SER A 13 2.87 -4.33 -10.28
CA SER A 13 3.18 -5.31 -11.32
C SER A 13 2.75 -6.74 -10.94
N THR A 14 2.57 -7.01 -9.65
CA THR A 14 2.18 -8.31 -9.11
C THR A 14 0.79 -8.32 -8.48
N CYS A 15 0.23 -7.14 -8.17
CA CYS A 15 -1.13 -6.99 -7.69
C CYS A 15 -2.16 -7.51 -8.72
N ILE A 16 -3.20 -8.19 -8.23
CA ILE A 16 -4.31 -8.72 -9.05
C ILE A 16 -5.67 -8.16 -8.63
N ASP A 17 -5.67 -7.07 -7.86
CA ASP A 17 -6.86 -6.39 -7.35
C ASP A 17 -7.83 -7.29 -6.55
N CYS A 18 -7.29 -8.23 -5.77
CA CYS A 18 -8.11 -9.14 -4.97
C CYS A 18 -8.82 -8.47 -3.78
N GLY A 19 -8.41 -7.26 -3.39
CA GLY A 19 -9.02 -6.48 -2.30
C GLY A 19 -8.75 -6.97 -0.87
N ILE A 20 -8.02 -8.08 -0.69
CA ILE A 20 -7.75 -8.63 0.66
C ILE A 20 -7.01 -7.62 1.53
N CYS A 21 -6.03 -6.90 0.98
CA CYS A 21 -5.27 -5.89 1.71
C CYS A 21 -6.18 -4.79 2.28
N LEU A 22 -7.17 -4.32 1.52
CA LEU A 22 -8.17 -3.33 1.94
C LEU A 22 -9.05 -3.85 3.08
N GLN A 23 -9.39 -5.14 3.07
CA GLN A 23 -10.25 -5.76 4.08
C GLN A 23 -9.55 -5.98 5.42
N VAL A 24 -8.26 -6.34 5.40
CA VAL A 24 -7.53 -6.78 6.60
C VAL A 24 -6.71 -5.66 7.24
N CYS A 25 -6.41 -4.58 6.51
CA CYS A 25 -5.60 -3.51 7.04
C CYS A 25 -6.34 -2.78 8.18
N PRO A 26 -5.77 -2.73 9.40
CA PRO A 26 -6.42 -2.09 10.54
C PRO A 26 -6.30 -0.56 10.52
N VAL A 27 -5.52 0.00 9.58
CA VAL A 27 -5.24 1.44 9.50
C VAL A 27 -6.17 2.06 8.46
N GLU A 28 -7.08 2.91 8.94
CA GLU A 28 -7.99 3.65 8.07
C GLU A 28 -7.23 4.53 7.07
N GLY A 29 -7.61 4.45 5.80
CA GLY A 29 -7.02 5.27 4.74
C GLY A 29 -5.60 4.88 4.31
N ALA A 30 -5.00 3.82 4.87
CA ALA A 30 -3.69 3.34 4.42
C ALA A 30 -3.73 2.73 3.02
N ILE A 31 -4.89 2.20 2.61
CA ILE A 31 -5.12 1.56 1.30
C ILE A 31 -6.41 2.14 0.73
N VAL A 32 -6.39 2.46 -0.56
CA VAL A 32 -7.54 2.95 -1.33
C VAL A 32 -7.84 1.96 -2.46
N PRO A 33 -9.10 1.87 -2.93
CA PRO A 33 -9.49 0.93 -3.98
C PRO A 33 -8.95 1.30 -5.38
N GLU A 34 -8.55 2.56 -5.60
CA GLU A 34 -7.93 3.00 -6.84
C GLU A 34 -6.40 2.90 -6.80
N GLU A 35 -5.78 2.45 -7.89
CA GLU A 35 -4.33 2.54 -8.07
C GLU A 35 -3.89 4.02 -8.14
N ARG A 36 -3.06 4.43 -7.18
CA ARG A 36 -2.54 5.79 -7.00
C ARG A 36 -1.02 5.75 -6.76
N PRO A 37 -0.19 5.50 -7.79
CA PRO A 37 1.25 5.32 -7.63
C PRO A 37 1.95 6.52 -6.98
N GLU A 38 1.43 7.72 -7.20
CA GLU A 38 1.93 8.97 -6.65
C GLU A 38 1.78 9.09 -5.13
N LEU A 39 0.93 8.27 -4.49
CA LEU A 39 0.72 8.28 -3.04
C LEU A 39 1.63 7.31 -2.28
N GLN A 40 2.30 6.38 -3.00
CA GLN A 40 3.14 5.38 -2.37
C GLN A 40 4.55 5.90 -2.10
N GLN A 41 5.09 5.54 -0.94
CA GLN A 41 6.52 5.67 -0.65
C GLN A 41 7.20 4.32 -0.93
N THR A 42 7.82 4.18 -2.10
CA THR A 42 8.61 3.00 -2.46
C THR A 42 10.08 3.21 -2.06
N PRO A 43 10.78 2.16 -1.60
CA PRO A 43 12.24 2.21 -1.57
C PRO A 43 12.75 2.49 -2.98
N GLN A 44 13.75 3.35 -3.07
CA GLN A 44 14.44 3.65 -4.32
C GLN A 44 15.35 2.50 -4.72
#